data_AF-A0A4P5XZK3-F1
#
_entry.id   AF-A0A4P5XZK3-F1
#
_cell.length_a   1.000
_cell.length_b   1.000
_cell.length_c   1.000
_cell.angle_alpha   90.00
_cell.angle_beta   90.00
_cell.angle_gamma   90.00
#
_symmetry.space_group_name_H-M   'P 1'
#
loop_
_entity.id
_entity.type
_entity.pdbx_description
1 polymer ?
#
loop_
_entity_poly.entity_id
_entity_poly.type
_entity_poly.pdbx_seq_one_letter_code
_entity_poly.pdbx_strand_id
1 'polypeptide(L)'
;MGQLTPLHIRVDVDELDAWRFDPKGKAVAVLRGGKIVEFPIEYVRTVPVVIPKRTLTGENSERIDTRVMEMIYRFQQDNPQVLPGQLLDVYIDSGSIASPTTQPAQTLQPSKPVETAKPSESTKPV
;
A
#
# COMPACT_ATOMS: atom_id res chain seq x y z
N MET A 1 34.06 -2.74 -12.65
CA MET A 1 32.90 -2.14 -13.36
C MET A 1 31.66 -2.94 -12.97
N GLY A 2 30.59 -2.26 -12.56
CA GLY A 2 29.38 -2.91 -12.03
C GLY A 2 28.51 -3.50 -13.13
N GLN A 3 27.97 -4.69 -12.90
CA GLN A 3 27.02 -5.33 -13.80
C GLN A 3 25.62 -4.72 -13.60
N LEU A 4 25.07 -4.13 -14.66
CA LEU A 4 23.76 -3.46 -14.65
C LEU A 4 22.60 -4.36 -15.11
N THR A 5 22.90 -5.61 -15.44
CA THR A 5 21.95 -6.57 -16.01
C THR A 5 21.90 -7.82 -15.12
N PRO A 6 20.74 -8.15 -14.51
CA PRO A 6 19.48 -7.42 -14.57
C PRO A 6 19.52 -6.09 -13.79
N LEU A 7 18.73 -5.12 -14.26
CA LEU A 7 18.61 -3.82 -13.59
C LEU A 7 17.73 -3.96 -12.35
N HIS A 8 18.27 -3.56 -11.20
CA HIS A 8 17.59 -3.64 -9.92
C HIS A 8 17.07 -2.27 -9.48
N ILE A 9 15.93 -2.28 -8.81
CA ILE A 9 15.30 -1.12 -8.19
C ILE A 9 15.41 -1.28 -6.68
N ARG A 10 15.87 -0.23 -5.99
CA ARG A 10 15.81 -0.13 -4.54
C ARG A 10 14.53 0.60 -4.16
N VAL A 11 13.73 -0.02 -3.30
CA VAL A 11 12.44 0.49 -2.86
C VAL A 11 12.50 0.64 -1.35
N ASP A 12 12.25 1.86 -0.87
CA ASP A 12 12.17 2.16 0.55
C ASP A 12 10.70 2.11 0.97
N VAL A 13 10.37 1.25 1.94
CA VAL A 13 9.03 1.10 2.50
C VAL A 13 9.05 1.52 3.97
N ASP A 14 8.06 2.29 4.41
CA ASP A 14 7.95 2.69 5.82
C ASP A 14 7.67 1.47 6.73
N GLU A 15 8.18 1.47 7.95
CA GLU A 15 7.94 0.40 8.93
C GLU A 15 6.44 0.16 9.18
N LEU A 16 5.62 1.22 9.15
CA LEU A 16 4.17 1.13 9.37
C LEU A 16 3.43 0.46 8.21
N ASP A 17 4.04 0.39 7.03
CA ASP A 17 3.48 -0.27 5.84
C ASP A 17 4.10 -1.65 5.59
N ALA A 18 5.29 -1.91 6.14
CA ALA A 18 6.02 -3.16 5.98
C ALA A 18 5.22 -4.41 6.37
N TRP A 19 4.27 -4.30 7.31
CA TRP A 19 3.44 -5.45 7.72
C TRP A 19 2.38 -5.88 6.69
N ARG A 20 1.99 -4.98 5.77
CA ARG A 20 1.03 -5.28 4.68
C ARG A 20 1.72 -5.85 3.44
N PHE A 21 3.05 -5.89 3.44
CA PHE A 21 3.81 -6.35 2.30
C PHE A 21 3.65 -7.86 2.09
N ASP A 22 3.18 -8.25 0.91
CA ASP A 22 3.19 -9.64 0.45
C ASP A 22 4.23 -9.80 -0.68
N PRO A 23 5.29 -10.61 -0.50
CA PRO A 23 6.28 -10.87 -1.55
C PRO A 23 5.71 -11.56 -2.79
N LYS A 24 4.50 -12.16 -2.71
CA LYS A 24 3.78 -12.73 -3.86
C LYS A 24 2.88 -11.70 -4.56
N GLY A 25 2.74 -10.51 -3.99
CA GLY A 25 1.96 -9.42 -4.55
C GLY A 25 2.52 -8.94 -5.89
N LYS A 26 1.63 -8.47 -6.77
CA LYS A 26 2.05 -7.81 -8.00
C LYS A 26 2.61 -6.43 -7.66
N ALA A 27 3.63 -5.99 -8.39
CA ALA A 27 4.18 -4.66 -8.23
C ALA A 27 4.47 -4.01 -9.59
N VAL A 28 4.31 -2.69 -9.65
CA VAL A 28 4.52 -1.88 -10.83
C VAL A 28 5.37 -0.67 -10.46
N ALA A 29 6.38 -0.37 -11.26
CA ALA A 29 7.16 0.85 -11.16
C ALA A 29 6.75 1.85 -12.24
N VAL A 30 6.70 3.13 -11.91
CA VAL A 30 6.41 4.23 -12.83
C VAL A 30 7.54 5.25 -12.76
N LEU A 31 8.03 5.70 -13.91
CA LEU A 31 9.08 6.72 -13.96
C LEU A 31 8.57 8.07 -13.44
N ARG A 32 9.25 8.65 -12.45
CA ARG A 32 8.83 9.90 -11.82
C ARG A 32 9.06 11.09 -12.74
N GLY A 33 8.03 11.92 -12.93
CA GLY A 33 8.11 13.17 -13.69
C GLY A 33 8.23 13.02 -15.22
N GLY A 34 8.10 11.80 -15.75
CA GLY A 34 8.12 11.51 -17.19
C GLY A 34 6.75 11.16 -17.75
N LYS A 35 6.73 10.59 -18.95
CA LYS A 35 5.54 9.91 -19.48
C LYS A 35 5.15 8.78 -18.53
N ILE A 36 3.86 8.67 -18.20
CA ILE A 36 3.34 7.58 -17.39
C ILE A 36 3.54 6.28 -18.19
N VAL A 37 4.59 5.55 -17.86
CA VAL A 37 4.92 4.24 -18.40
C VAL A 37 5.08 3.32 -17.21
N GLU A 38 4.26 2.28 -17.20
CA GLU A 38 4.23 1.26 -16.16
C GLU A 38 5.19 0.13 -16.52
N PHE A 39 6.02 -0.24 -15.56
CA PHE A 39 6.96 -1.34 -15.68
C PHE A 39 6.59 -2.42 -14.66
N PRO A 40 6.17 -3.62 -15.11
CA PRO A 40 6.01 -4.76 -14.23
C PRO A 40 7.34 -5.13 -13.58
N ILE A 41 7.34 -5.29 -12.26
CA ILE A 41 8.54 -5.60 -11.48
C ILE A 41 8.28 -6.82 -10.60
N GLU A 42 9.36 -7.54 -10.29
CA GLU A 42 9.32 -8.75 -9.48
C GLU A 42 10.20 -8.58 -8.23
N TYR A 43 9.67 -9.02 -7.09
CA TYR A 43 10.37 -8.98 -5.82
C TYR A 43 11.57 -9.95 -5.85
N VAL A 44 12.73 -9.46 -5.42
CA VAL A 44 13.96 -10.27 -5.34
C VAL A 44 14.28 -10.63 -3.90
N ARG A 45 14.38 -9.63 -3.02
CA ARG A 45 14.69 -9.81 -1.60
C ARG A 45 14.47 -8.53 -0.80
N THR A 46 14.29 -8.69 0.50
CA THR A 46 14.37 -7.60 1.48
C THR A 46 15.83 -7.46 1.93
N VAL A 47 16.30 -6.23 2.07
CA VAL A 47 17.62 -5.93 2.61
C VAL A 47 17.48 -5.68 4.11
N PRO A 48 18.08 -6.53 4.97
CA PRO A 48 17.95 -6.38 6.41
C PRO A 48 18.86 -5.26 6.90
N VAL A 49 18.38 -4.02 6.91
CA VAL A 49 19.08 -2.89 7.52
C VAL A 49 18.07 -2.11 8.37
N VAL A 50 18.01 -2.44 9.65
CA VAL A 50 17.36 -1.59 10.66
C VAL A 50 18.46 -0.75 11.29
N ILE A 51 18.81 0.39 10.67
CA ILE A 51 19.72 1.36 11.30
C ILE A 51 18.84 2.32 12.12
N PRO A 52 18.88 2.26 13.47
CA PRO A 52 18.17 3.23 14.28
C PRO A 52 18.82 4.61 14.08
N LYS A 53 18.01 5.63 13.74
CA LYS A 53 18.45 7.03 13.80
C LYS A 53 18.67 7.38 15.28
N ARG A 54 19.91 7.31 15.75
CA ARG A 54 20.29 7.86 17.06
C ARG A 54 20.14 9.38 17.04
N THR A 55 19.03 9.89 17.56
CA THR A 55 18.90 11.32 17.91
C THR A 55 19.52 11.56 19.28
N LEU A 56 20.79 11.92 19.27
CA LEU A 56 21.50 12.48 20.43
C LEU A 56 21.35 13.99 20.41
N THR A 57 20.22 14.49 20.96
CA THR A 57 20.13 15.80 21.62
C THR A 57 18.79 15.88 22.34
N GLY A 58 18.85 16.09 23.65
CA GLY A 58 17.69 16.38 24.48
C GLY A 58 17.28 17.83 24.29
N GLU A 59 16.06 18.04 23.82
CA GLU A 59 15.14 19.13 24.16
C GLU A 59 13.87 18.90 23.31
N ASN A 60 12.73 19.27 23.87
CA ASN A 60 11.37 18.87 23.49
C ASN A 60 11.06 19.03 21.98
N SER A 61 11.24 17.96 21.18
CA SER A 61 10.75 17.90 19.80
C SER A 61 10.28 16.49 19.53
N GLU A 62 9.01 16.37 19.14
CA GLU A 62 8.34 15.13 18.76
C GLU A 62 9.25 14.28 17.87
N ARG A 63 9.57 13.08 18.33
CA ARG A 63 10.46 12.16 17.63
C ARG A 63 9.61 11.33 16.67
N ILE A 64 9.70 11.64 15.38
CA ILE A 64 9.15 10.79 14.32
C ILE A 64 10.27 9.82 13.93
N ASP A 65 10.18 8.58 14.40
CA ASP A 65 11.12 7.49 14.07
C ASP A 65 10.86 7.06 12.62
N THR A 66 11.70 7.49 11.68
CA THR A 66 11.53 7.22 10.23
C THR A 66 12.29 5.96 9.82
N ARG A 67 11.96 4.81 10.41
CA ARG A 67 12.59 3.55 10.01
C ARG A 67 12.02 3.08 8.67
N VAL A 68 12.92 2.65 7.80
CA VAL A 68 12.55 2.18 6.46
C VAL A 68 13.08 0.76 6.26
N MET A 69 12.23 -0.07 5.65
CA MET A 69 12.60 -1.38 5.15
C MET A 69 12.94 -1.26 3.67
N GLU A 70 14.19 -1.58 3.33
CA GLU A 70 14.63 -1.56 1.94
C GLU A 70 14.34 -2.90 1.26
N MET A 71 13.76 -2.86 0.07
CA MET A 71 13.50 -4.00 -0.79
C MET A 71 14.20 -3.85 -2.13
N ILE A 72 14.61 -4.98 -2.70
CA ILE A 72 15.14 -5.06 -4.05
C ILE A 72 14.11 -5.69 -4.96
N TYR A 73 13.80 -4.98 -6.04
CA TYR A 73 13.00 -5.46 -7.17
C TYR A 73 13.86 -5.57 -8.42
N ARG A 74 13.41 -6.38 -9.37
CA ARG A 74 13.94 -6.42 -10.74
C ARG A 74 12.85 -6.10 -11.74
N PHE A 75 13.21 -5.51 -12.86
CA PHE A 75 12.30 -5.41 -14.00
C PHE A 75 12.04 -6.79 -14.60
N GLN A 76 10.80 -7.05 -15.01
CA GLN A 76 10.47 -8.28 -15.75
C GLN A 76 10.92 -8.23 -17.21
N GLN A 77 11.06 -7.03 -17.78
CA GLN A 77 11.59 -6.81 -19.12
C GLN A 77 13.12 -6.74 -19.10
N ASP A 78 13.79 -7.30 -20.12
CA ASP A 78 15.26 -7.34 -20.22
C ASP A 78 15.91 -5.95 -20.39
N ASN A 79 15.23 -5.04 -21.09
CA ASN A 79 15.72 -3.70 -21.37
C ASN A 79 14.63 -2.65 -21.11
N PRO A 80 14.29 -2.39 -19.83
CA PRO A 80 13.47 -1.23 -19.49
C PRO A 80 14.30 0.00 -19.88
N GLN A 81 13.74 0.93 -20.64
CA GLN A 81 14.45 2.16 -21.06
C GLN A 81 14.61 3.14 -19.87
N VAL A 82 15.09 2.62 -18.74
CA VAL A 82 15.29 3.27 -17.46
C VAL A 82 16.79 3.25 -17.18
N LEU A 83 17.33 4.40 -16.78
CA LEU A 83 18.75 4.58 -16.51
C LEU A 83 19.01 4.49 -15.00
N PRO A 84 20.17 3.97 -14.57
CA PRO A 84 20.59 4.04 -13.17
C PRO A 84 20.59 5.49 -12.66
N GLY A 85 20.04 5.69 -11.46
CA GLY A 85 19.91 7.01 -10.83
C GLY A 85 18.59 7.73 -11.14
N GLN A 86 17.74 7.19 -12.01
CA GLN A 86 16.37 7.68 -12.15
C GLN A 86 15.51 7.29 -10.95
N LEU A 87 14.56 8.16 -10.60
CA LEU A 87 13.59 7.92 -9.54
C LEU A 87 12.33 7.26 -10.13
N LEU A 88 11.85 6.22 -9.45
CA LEU A 88 10.61 5.55 -9.80
C LEU A 88 9.68 5.57 -8.59
N ASP A 89 8.39 5.75 -8.87
CA ASP A 89 7.33 5.53 -7.90
C ASP A 89 6.89 4.05 -8.02
N VAL A 90 6.87 3.32 -6.91
CA VAL A 90 6.57 1.87 -6.89
C VAL A 90 5.26 1.62 -6.18
N TYR A 91 4.37 0.89 -6.86
CA TYR A 91 3.07 0.48 -6.35
C TYR A 91 3.11 -1.03 -6.13
N ILE A 92 2.85 -1.45 -4.89
CA ILE A 92 2.85 -2.85 -4.48
C ILE A 92 1.43 -3.23 -4.09
N ASP A 93 0.88 -4.26 -4.72
CA ASP A 93 -0.36 -4.88 -4.31
C ASP A 93 -0.13 -5.66 -3.02
N SER A 94 -0.86 -5.31 -1.97
CA SER A 94 -0.75 -5.93 -0.64
C SER A 94 -1.56 -7.24 -0.53
N GLY A 95 -2.20 -7.68 -1.62
CA GLY A 95 -3.19 -8.73 -1.55
C GLY A 95 -4.43 -8.23 -0.82
N SER A 96 -5.61 -8.73 -1.19
CA SER A 96 -6.87 -8.31 -0.60
C SER A 96 -6.98 -8.68 0.88
N ILE A 97 -6.48 -7.83 1.77
CA ILE A 97 -7.15 -7.60 3.04
C ILE A 97 -8.28 -6.64 2.71
N ALA A 98 -9.50 -7.18 2.61
CA ALA A 98 -10.70 -6.38 2.44
C ALA A 98 -10.68 -5.22 3.44
N SER A 99 -10.45 -3.99 2.96
CA SER A 99 -10.68 -2.80 3.75
C SER A 99 -12.17 -2.83 4.14
N PRO A 100 -12.56 -2.79 5.43
CA PRO A 100 -13.93 -2.44 5.75
C PRO A 100 -14.15 -1.03 5.20
N THR A 101 -15.00 -0.93 4.18
CA THR A 101 -15.50 0.32 3.64
C THR A 101 -15.88 1.27 4.77
N THR A 102 -15.12 2.35 4.94
CA THR A 102 -15.61 3.57 5.60
C THR A 102 -15.24 4.74 4.70
N GLN A 103 -16.10 4.98 3.71
CA GLN A 103 -16.30 6.33 3.20
C GLN A 103 -17.26 7.02 4.16
N PRO A 104 -16.90 8.11 4.84
CA PRO A 104 -17.88 8.97 5.48
C PRO A 104 -18.50 9.87 4.41
N ALA A 105 -19.52 9.36 3.71
CA ALA A 105 -20.43 10.21 2.96
C ALA A 105 -21.53 10.69 3.91
N GLN A 106 -21.37 11.94 4.36
CA GLN A 106 -22.38 12.68 5.08
C GLN A 106 -23.65 12.80 4.22
N THR A 107 -24.79 12.29 4.72
CA THR A 107 -26.11 12.88 4.43
C THR A 107 -26.98 12.75 5.68
N LEU A 108 -27.16 13.88 6.36
CA LEU A 108 -28.23 14.12 7.32
C LEU A 108 -29.58 14.02 6.61
N GLN A 109 -30.47 13.12 7.06
CA GLN A 109 -31.91 13.40 7.26
C GLN A 109 -32.65 12.22 7.93
N PRO A 110 -33.47 12.46 8.97
CA PRO A 110 -34.22 11.41 9.65
C PRO A 110 -35.46 10.99 8.85
N SER A 111 -35.60 9.68 8.62
CA SER A 111 -36.79 9.06 8.02
C SER A 111 -37.96 8.99 9.01
N LYS A 112 -39.13 9.44 8.55
CA LYS A 112 -40.46 9.28 9.20
C LYS A 112 -40.71 7.83 9.66
N PRO A 113 -41.48 7.60 10.75
CA PRO A 113 -41.88 6.25 11.15
C PRO A 113 -42.94 5.70 10.18
N VAL A 114 -42.70 4.48 9.68
CA VAL A 114 -43.65 3.73 8.84
C VAL A 114 -44.64 2.97 9.73
N GLU A 115 -45.90 3.13 9.37
CA GLU A 115 -47.13 2.61 9.95
C GLU A 115 -47.19 1.08 9.95
N THR A 116 -47.49 0.48 11.11
CA THR A 116 -47.70 -0.96 11.29
C THR A 116 -49.13 -1.34 10.89
N ALA A 117 -49.30 -1.98 9.74
CA ALA A 117 -50.56 -2.62 9.35
C ALA A 117 -50.51 -4.15 9.55
N LYS A 118 -51.51 -4.60 10.30
CA LYS A 118 -51.93 -5.95 10.73
C LYS A 118 -51.97 -7.01 9.61
N PRO A 119 -51.92 -8.31 9.97
CA PRO A 119 -52.91 -9.24 9.41
C PRO A 119 -53.79 -9.89 10.47
N SER A 120 -55.09 -9.96 10.16
CA SER A 120 -56.11 -10.75 10.85
C SER A 120 -55.82 -12.24 10.74
N GLU A 121 -56.02 -12.98 11.84
CA GLU A 121 -56.28 -14.41 11.82
C GLU A 121 -57.65 -14.67 12.47
N SER A 122 -58.50 -15.40 11.75
CA SER A 122 -59.88 -15.73 12.12
C SER A 122 -59.99 -17.18 12.60
N THR A 123 -60.64 -17.35 13.76
CA THR A 123 -61.74 -18.30 14.04
C THR A 123 -61.46 -19.78 14.43
N LYS A 124 -61.79 -20.04 15.73
CA LYS A 124 -62.51 -21.18 16.37
C LYS A 124 -61.85 -22.57 16.51
N PRO A 125 -62.43 -23.54 17.27
CA PRO A 125 -63.53 -23.47 18.29
C PRO A 125 -63.24 -24.26 19.62
N VAL A 126 -63.99 -23.99 20.69
CA VAL A 126 -64.83 -24.96 21.46
C VAL A 126 -65.73 -24.22 22.44
#